data_AF-A0A345ZK78-F1
#
_entry.id   AF-A0A345ZK78-F1
#
_cell.length_a   1.000
_cell.length_b   1.000
_cell.length_c   1.000
_cell.angle_alpha   90.00
_cell.angle_beta   90.00
_cell.angle_gamma   90.00
#
_symmetry.space_group_name_H-M   'P 1'
#
loop_
_entity.id
_entity.type
_entity.pdbx_description
1 polymer ?
#
loop_
_entity_poly.entity_id
_entity_poly.type
_entity_poly.pdbx_seq_one_letter_code
_entity_poly.pdbx_strand_id
1 'polypeptide(L)'
;MRLAPPPPDVRLPWRPAHAGLLRALAFATAQVAGHERAVSLALSADAPGAIDLPEGAPNAMDAAQLRAAGPLYFAAELEAAGLLRCGELVAGLFASGAITQPLGPVAQSINTFWRGRRDRLQPGEREAIFNRVVEQPHFDRLMMALCRAIVAQADNADDRGVRPDLREQTGLAVAAQSLAEFLAQRIDAMASIAVRDVIDTINAAIGFLRDRMLQSAFGTHSLWALIATASSSDGMTPGSATTVQSHADRGRAGQAVLAWLASNYQSRNVTLDPRAPADADLIMSAQRWLDATPLQPTQATPALTPSLPIAA
;
A
#
# COMPACT_ATOMS: atom_id res chain seq x y z
N MET A 1 -1.20 -28.04 -30.25
CA MET A 1 -1.20 -28.88 -29.03
C MET A 1 -2.35 -28.45 -28.15
N ARG A 2 -3.41 -29.26 -28.01
CA ARG A 2 -4.48 -29.00 -27.03
C ARG A 2 -4.06 -29.66 -25.72
N LEU A 3 -3.92 -28.87 -24.66
CA LEU A 3 -3.66 -29.38 -23.32
C LEU A 3 -4.84 -30.28 -22.91
N ALA A 4 -4.52 -31.47 -22.40
CA ALA A 4 -5.52 -32.40 -21.88
C ALA A 4 -6.28 -31.74 -20.72
N PRO A 5 -7.60 -31.95 -20.60
CA PRO A 5 -8.36 -31.42 -19.47
C PRO A 5 -7.79 -31.99 -18.15
N PRO A 6 -7.71 -31.18 -17.09
CA PRO A 6 -7.20 -31.64 -15.80
C PRO A 6 -8.06 -32.80 -15.26
N PRO A 7 -7.45 -33.76 -14.54
CA PRO A 7 -8.17 -34.91 -13.99
C PRO A 7 -9.31 -34.48 -13.05
N PRO A 8 -10.44 -35.22 -13.04
CA PRO A 8 -11.68 -34.83 -12.35
C PRO A 8 -11.54 -34.69 -10.82
N ASP A 9 -10.47 -35.20 -10.24
CA ASP A 9 -10.22 -35.21 -8.80
C ASP A 9 -9.40 -34.02 -8.28
N VAL A 10 -8.94 -33.14 -9.17
CA VAL A 10 -8.27 -31.89 -8.76
C VAL A 10 -9.33 -30.88 -8.36
N ARG A 11 -9.81 -30.99 -7.11
CA ARG A 11 -10.54 -29.89 -6.47
C ARG A 11 -9.55 -28.76 -6.23
N LEU A 12 -9.52 -27.79 -7.14
CA LEU A 12 -8.82 -26.53 -6.90
C LEU A 12 -9.35 -25.97 -5.57
N PRO A 13 -8.48 -25.68 -4.59
CA PRO A 13 -8.93 -25.13 -3.33
C PRO A 13 -9.67 -23.82 -3.62
N TRP A 14 -10.91 -23.73 -3.16
CA TRP A 14 -11.71 -22.51 -3.31
C TRP A 14 -10.95 -21.38 -2.61
N ARG A 15 -10.39 -20.46 -3.39
CA ARG A 15 -9.80 -19.23 -2.87
C ARG A 15 -10.90 -18.18 -2.83
N PRO A 16 -11.27 -17.65 -1.65
CA PRO A 16 -12.19 -16.54 -1.58
C PRO A 16 -11.65 -15.38 -2.43
N ALA A 17 -12.49 -14.79 -3.29
CA ALA A 17 -12.10 -13.75 -4.25
C ALA A 17 -11.38 -12.53 -3.63
N HIS A 18 -11.46 -12.36 -2.31
CA HIS A 18 -10.88 -11.24 -1.56
C HIS A 18 -9.86 -11.69 -0.50
N ALA A 19 -9.44 -12.95 -0.48
CA ALA A 19 -8.52 -13.46 0.55
C ALA A 19 -7.19 -12.69 0.62
N GLY A 20 -6.66 -12.27 -0.54
CA GLY A 20 -5.46 -11.46 -0.62
C GLY A 20 -5.63 -10.07 0.01
N LEU A 21 -6.75 -9.40 -0.27
CA LEU A 21 -7.08 -8.09 0.30
C LEU A 21 -7.28 -8.16 1.82
N LEU A 22 -8.00 -9.16 2.32
CA LEU A 22 -8.23 -9.30 3.75
C LEU A 22 -6.97 -9.63 4.53
N ARG A 23 -6.07 -10.44 3.94
CA ARG A 23 -4.76 -10.69 4.54
C ARG A 23 -3.92 -9.42 4.58
N ALA A 24 -3.96 -8.63 3.51
CA ALA A 24 -3.28 -7.34 3.42
C ALA A 24 -3.80 -6.35 4.48
N LEU A 25 -5.12 -6.30 4.69
CA LEU A 25 -5.75 -5.48 5.71
C LEU A 25 -5.41 -5.94 7.13
N ALA A 26 -5.50 -7.25 7.40
CA ALA A 26 -5.11 -7.81 8.70
C ALA A 26 -3.63 -7.54 9.01
N PHE A 27 -2.76 -7.61 8.00
CA PHE A 27 -1.36 -7.25 8.11
C PHE A 27 -1.19 -5.75 8.43
N ALA A 28 -1.90 -4.86 7.74
CA ALA A 28 -1.88 -3.43 8.04
C ALA A 28 -2.35 -3.13 9.47
N THR A 29 -3.45 -3.75 9.93
CA THR A 29 -3.93 -3.60 11.32
C THR A 29 -2.90 -4.08 12.35
N ALA A 30 -2.21 -5.20 12.08
CA ALA A 30 -1.14 -5.68 12.95
C ALA A 30 0.06 -4.70 12.99
N GLN A 31 0.42 -4.10 11.85
CA GLN A 31 1.47 -3.09 11.76
C GLN A 31 1.11 -1.81 12.52
N VAL A 32 -0.14 -1.35 12.45
CA VAL A 32 -0.63 -0.21 13.24
C VAL A 32 -0.52 -0.49 14.74
N ALA A 33 -0.98 -1.67 15.18
CA ALA A 33 -0.83 -2.06 16.59
C ALA A 33 0.64 -2.17 17.03
N GLY A 34 1.53 -2.64 16.16
CA GLY A 34 2.98 -2.68 16.40
C GLY A 34 3.60 -1.27 16.48
N HIS A 35 3.18 -0.37 15.60
CA HIS A 35 3.59 1.03 15.58
C HIS A 35 3.24 1.75 16.89
N GLU A 36 2.00 1.63 17.38
CA GLU A 36 1.59 2.29 18.62
C GLU A 36 2.34 1.78 19.84
N ARG A 37 2.57 0.47 19.93
CA ARG A 37 3.42 -0.10 20.99
C ARG A 37 4.83 0.48 20.92
N ALA A 38 5.37 0.63 19.72
CA ALA A 38 6.70 1.20 19.52
C ALA A 38 6.77 2.67 19.95
N VAL A 39 5.78 3.48 19.58
CA VAL A 39 5.67 4.88 19.99
C VAL A 39 5.53 4.98 21.51
N SER A 40 4.66 4.17 22.11
CA SER A 40 4.48 4.13 23.57
C SER A 40 5.77 3.77 24.31
N LEU A 41 6.55 2.80 23.80
CA LEU A 41 7.84 2.42 24.37
C LEU A 41 8.88 3.53 24.19
N ALA A 42 8.94 4.16 23.02
CA ALA A 42 9.87 5.26 22.76
C ALA A 42 9.61 6.45 23.70
N LEU A 43 8.35 6.85 23.88
CA LEU A 43 7.96 7.92 24.81
C LEU A 43 8.23 7.56 26.27
N SER A 44 8.20 6.26 26.63
CA SER A 44 8.52 5.80 27.98
C SER A 44 10.03 5.71 28.23
N ALA A 45 10.83 5.54 27.17
CA ALA A 45 12.29 5.44 27.23
C ALA A 45 12.98 6.81 27.35
N ASP A 46 12.32 7.89 26.91
CA ASP A 46 12.73 9.29 27.12
C ASP A 46 12.53 9.81 28.57
N ALA A 47 12.54 8.90 29.55
CA ALA A 47 12.59 9.26 30.96
C ALA A 47 13.89 10.02 31.30
N PRO A 48 13.89 10.95 32.27
CA PRO A 48 15.02 11.85 32.54
C PRO A 48 16.28 11.06 32.88
N GLY A 49 17.23 11.00 31.93
CA GLY A 49 18.44 10.17 31.98
C GLY A 49 18.91 9.62 30.62
N ALA A 50 18.17 9.84 29.53
CA ALA A 50 18.54 9.42 28.19
C ALA A 50 19.85 10.08 27.72
N ILE A 51 20.77 9.25 27.21
CA ILE A 51 22.09 9.61 26.71
C ILE A 51 21.94 10.58 25.54
N ASP A 52 22.67 11.69 25.58
CA ASP A 52 22.72 12.67 24.49
C ASP A 52 23.38 12.02 23.27
N LEU A 53 22.55 11.58 22.31
CA LEU A 53 23.02 11.00 21.06
C LEU A 53 23.47 12.14 20.13
N PRO A 54 24.57 11.95 19.37
CA PRO A 54 24.98 12.94 18.38
C PRO A 54 23.86 13.18 17.35
N GLU A 55 23.74 14.41 16.87
CA GLU A 55 22.77 14.79 15.84
C GLU A 55 22.89 13.86 14.62
N GLY A 56 21.77 13.25 14.21
CA GLY A 56 21.70 12.32 13.08
C GLY A 56 21.87 10.84 13.44
N ALA A 57 22.06 10.48 14.72
CA ALA A 57 21.95 9.08 15.15
C ALA A 57 20.50 8.58 14.98
N PRO A 58 20.28 7.39 14.39
CA PRO A 58 18.94 6.79 14.29
C PRO A 58 18.34 6.65 15.69
N ASN A 59 17.21 7.31 15.95
CA ASN A 59 16.57 7.26 17.25
C ASN A 59 15.44 6.20 17.26
N ALA A 60 14.98 5.79 18.45
CA ALA A 60 13.91 4.81 18.58
C ALA A 60 12.57 5.30 18.01
N MET A 61 12.38 6.62 17.92
CA MET A 61 11.20 7.25 17.34
C MET A 61 11.17 7.11 15.81
N ASP A 62 12.31 7.23 15.12
CA ASP A 62 12.41 7.09 13.66
C ASP A 62 11.99 5.69 13.23
N ALA A 63 12.50 4.66 13.93
CA ALA A 63 12.11 3.27 13.70
C ALA A 63 10.63 3.02 14.02
N ALA A 64 10.08 3.67 15.06
CA ALA A 64 8.67 3.60 15.37
C ALA A 64 7.81 4.25 14.27
N GLN A 65 8.18 5.44 13.79
CA GLN A 65 7.50 6.17 12.72
C GLN A 65 7.51 5.39 11.40
N LEU A 66 8.65 4.79 11.03
CA LEU A 66 8.76 3.97 9.82
C LEU A 66 7.77 2.80 9.78
N ARG A 67 7.34 2.26 10.93
CA ARG A 67 6.31 1.21 10.97
C ARG A 67 4.94 1.66 10.46
N ALA A 68 4.64 2.96 10.48
CA ALA A 68 3.41 3.51 9.90
C ALA A 68 3.46 3.62 8.35
N ALA A 69 4.65 3.58 7.74
CA ALA A 69 4.82 3.76 6.29
C ALA A 69 4.03 2.73 5.47
N GLY A 70 4.12 1.45 5.83
CA GLY A 70 3.45 0.36 5.11
C GLY A 70 1.93 0.51 5.10
N PRO A 71 1.26 0.63 6.26
CA PRO A 71 -0.19 0.87 6.32
C PRO A 71 -0.63 2.16 5.62
N LEU A 72 0.11 3.27 5.76
CA LEU A 72 -0.21 4.52 5.08
C LEU A 72 -0.11 4.39 3.55
N TYR A 73 0.93 3.72 3.04
CA TYR A 73 1.05 3.44 1.61
C TYR A 73 -0.08 2.56 1.09
N PHE A 74 -0.43 1.50 1.83
CA PHE A 74 -1.56 0.64 1.47
C PHE A 74 -2.88 1.42 1.43
N ALA A 75 -3.10 2.29 2.41
CA ALA A 75 -4.27 3.16 2.45
C ALA A 75 -4.29 4.15 1.29
N ALA A 76 -3.16 4.76 0.95
CA ALA A 76 -3.04 5.69 -0.18
C ALA A 76 -3.39 5.01 -1.52
N GLU A 77 -2.93 3.78 -1.74
CA GLU A 77 -3.28 3.02 -2.96
C GLU A 77 -4.77 2.63 -2.99
N LEU A 78 -5.38 2.28 -1.86
CA LEU A 78 -6.82 2.02 -1.79
C LEU A 78 -7.67 3.30 -1.97
N GLU A 79 -7.17 4.44 -1.50
CA GLU A 79 -7.79 5.74 -1.75
C GLU A 79 -7.72 6.12 -3.23
N ALA A 80 -6.55 5.94 -3.86
CA ALA A 80 -6.36 6.14 -5.30
C ALA A 80 -7.26 5.20 -6.13
N ALA A 81 -7.51 3.99 -5.63
CA ALA A 81 -8.48 3.06 -6.22
C ALA A 81 -9.94 3.53 -6.09
N GLY A 82 -10.23 4.51 -5.23
CA GLY A 82 -11.57 5.04 -4.96
C GLY A 82 -12.35 4.27 -3.91
N LEU A 83 -11.70 3.44 -3.08
CA LEU A 83 -12.38 2.57 -2.12
C LEU A 83 -13.23 3.35 -1.10
N LEU A 84 -12.64 4.31 -0.38
CA LEU A 84 -13.38 5.04 0.66
C LEU A 84 -14.45 5.92 0.07
N ARG A 85 -14.16 6.54 -1.08
CA ARG A 85 -15.13 7.30 -1.85
C ARG A 85 -16.34 6.45 -2.25
N CYS A 86 -16.12 5.24 -2.75
CA CYS A 86 -17.19 4.28 -3.04
C CYS A 86 -18.00 3.95 -1.78
N GLY A 87 -17.32 3.74 -0.65
CA GLY A 87 -17.96 3.55 0.66
C GLY A 87 -18.88 4.71 1.05
N GLU A 88 -18.41 5.96 0.93
CA GLU A 88 -19.21 7.16 1.22
C GLU A 88 -20.41 7.30 0.28
N LEU A 89 -20.23 7.05 -1.02
CA LEU A 89 -21.30 7.11 -2.00
C LEU A 89 -22.39 6.09 -1.71
N VAL A 90 -22.00 4.82 -1.49
CA VAL A 90 -22.94 3.74 -1.17
C VAL A 90 -23.67 4.02 0.13
N ALA A 91 -22.96 4.48 1.16
CA ALA A 91 -23.57 4.83 2.44
C ALA A 91 -24.54 6.01 2.33
N GLY A 92 -24.21 7.01 1.50
CA GLY A 92 -25.10 8.13 1.22
C GLY A 92 -26.36 7.73 0.45
N LEU A 93 -26.23 6.88 -0.58
CA LEU A 93 -27.36 6.34 -1.33
C LEU A 93 -28.27 5.45 -0.45
N PHE A 94 -27.67 4.69 0.47
CA PHE A 94 -28.43 3.92 1.44
C PHE A 94 -29.20 4.83 2.39
N ALA A 95 -28.54 5.83 2.97
CA ALA A 95 -29.14 6.78 3.91
C ALA A 95 -30.22 7.66 3.30
N SER A 96 -30.14 7.96 1.99
CA SER A 96 -31.18 8.71 1.26
C SER A 96 -32.39 7.85 0.87
N GLY A 97 -32.33 6.54 1.05
CA GLY A 97 -33.37 5.60 0.63
C GLY A 97 -33.34 5.25 -0.86
N ALA A 98 -32.28 5.63 -1.60
CA ALA A 98 -32.12 5.26 -3.01
C ALA A 98 -31.89 3.76 -3.20
N ILE A 99 -31.27 3.09 -2.22
CA ILE A 99 -31.14 1.63 -2.17
C ILE A 99 -32.35 1.06 -1.42
N THR A 100 -33.32 0.54 -2.17
CA THR A 100 -34.59 0.00 -1.61
C THR A 100 -34.55 -1.49 -1.32
N GLN A 101 -33.49 -2.18 -1.75
CA GLN A 101 -33.34 -3.63 -1.55
C GLN A 101 -33.01 -3.96 -0.09
N PRO A 102 -33.58 -5.05 0.48
CA PRO A 102 -33.28 -5.45 1.85
C PRO A 102 -31.85 -6.00 1.95
N LEU A 103 -30.93 -5.25 2.57
CA LEU A 103 -29.51 -5.64 2.73
C LEU A 103 -29.22 -6.47 3.99
N GLY A 104 -30.26 -6.90 4.72
CA GLY A 104 -30.10 -7.72 5.92
C GLY A 104 -29.17 -7.09 6.97
N PRO A 105 -28.28 -7.87 7.61
CA PRO A 105 -27.37 -7.38 8.66
C PRO A 105 -26.41 -6.26 8.21
N VAL A 106 -26.08 -6.20 6.90
CA VAL A 106 -25.12 -5.23 6.36
C VAL A 106 -25.66 -3.80 6.41
N ALA A 107 -26.98 -3.63 6.44
CA ALA A 107 -27.65 -2.34 6.63
C ALA A 107 -27.17 -1.62 7.91
N GLN A 108 -26.91 -2.36 8.99
CA GLN A 108 -26.42 -1.78 10.23
C GLN A 108 -25.00 -1.24 10.07
N SER A 109 -24.10 -2.00 9.41
CA SER A 109 -22.73 -1.55 9.14
C SER A 109 -22.69 -0.29 8.27
N ILE A 110 -23.53 -0.22 7.24
CA ILE A 110 -23.65 0.97 6.37
C ILE A 110 -24.14 2.18 7.17
N ASN A 111 -25.17 2.01 8.01
CA ASN A 111 -25.70 3.09 8.85
C ASN A 111 -24.66 3.59 9.87
N THR A 112 -23.94 2.68 10.53
CA THR A 112 -22.86 3.04 11.46
C THR A 112 -21.76 3.82 10.75
N PHE A 113 -21.33 3.35 9.58
CA PHE A 113 -20.34 4.03 8.75
C PHE A 113 -20.80 5.45 8.37
N TRP A 114 -22.05 5.60 7.92
CA TRP A 114 -22.61 6.90 7.54
C TRP A 114 -22.69 7.87 8.72
N ARG A 115 -23.13 7.41 9.90
CA ARG A 115 -23.26 8.27 11.08
C ARG A 115 -21.91 8.77 11.59
N GLY A 116 -20.88 7.93 11.57
CA GLY A 116 -19.52 8.29 12.00
C GLY A 116 -18.74 9.17 11.02
N ARG A 117 -19.33 9.62 9.91
CA ARG A 117 -18.61 10.40 8.87
C ARG A 117 -18.06 11.75 9.33
N ARG A 118 -18.63 12.33 10.39
CA ARG A 118 -18.20 13.63 10.93
C ARG A 118 -17.00 13.51 11.86
N ASP A 119 -16.80 12.33 12.44
CA ASP A 119 -15.71 12.04 13.36
C ASP A 119 -14.47 11.45 12.65
N ARG A 120 -14.62 11.12 11.37
CA ARG A 120 -13.55 10.57 10.51
C ARG A 120 -12.84 11.67 9.73
N LEU A 121 -11.57 11.43 9.41
CA LEU A 121 -10.78 12.28 8.51
C LEU A 121 -11.50 12.49 7.17
N GLN A 122 -11.62 13.74 6.77
CA GLN A 122 -12.22 14.15 5.51
C GLN A 122 -11.32 13.80 4.31
N PRO A 123 -11.86 13.69 3.08
CA PRO A 123 -11.08 13.33 1.91
C PRO A 123 -9.83 14.20 1.69
N GLY A 124 -9.96 15.52 1.81
CA GLY A 124 -8.82 16.44 1.65
C GLY A 124 -7.75 16.30 2.73
N GLU A 125 -8.13 15.93 3.95
CA GLU A 125 -7.17 15.68 5.04
C GLU A 125 -6.38 14.40 4.80
N ARG A 126 -7.07 13.33 4.36
CA ARG A 126 -6.42 12.08 3.97
C ARG A 126 -5.47 12.28 2.80
N GLU A 127 -5.92 13.00 1.77
CA GLU A 127 -5.11 13.33 0.60
C GLU A 127 -3.85 14.12 0.98
N ALA A 128 -3.97 15.12 1.86
CA ALA A 128 -2.82 15.88 2.35
C ALA A 128 -1.81 14.99 3.11
N ILE A 129 -2.28 14.06 3.94
CA ILE A 129 -1.44 13.08 4.64
C ILE A 129 -0.73 12.17 3.63
N PHE A 130 -1.46 11.62 2.66
CA PHE A 130 -0.90 10.71 1.66
C PHE A 130 0.11 11.40 0.75
N ASN A 131 -0.19 12.59 0.25
CA ASN A 131 0.71 13.34 -0.63
C ASN A 131 2.01 13.74 0.08
N ARG A 132 1.96 13.93 1.39
CA ARG A 132 3.16 14.21 2.19
C ARG A 132 4.04 12.97 2.35
N VAL A 133 3.46 11.81 2.65
CA VAL A 133 4.22 10.57 2.91
C VAL A 133 4.67 9.91 1.61
N VAL A 134 3.79 9.89 0.61
CA VAL A 134 3.96 9.24 -0.70
C VAL A 134 4.08 10.32 -1.77
N GLU A 135 5.09 11.18 -1.63
CA GLU A 135 5.34 12.28 -2.56
C GLU A 135 5.78 11.73 -3.93
N GLN A 136 4.83 11.61 -4.86
CA GLN A 136 5.11 11.23 -6.24
C GLN A 136 5.71 12.40 -7.02
N PRO A 137 6.70 12.17 -7.93
CA PRO A 137 7.25 10.87 -8.33
C PRO A 137 8.46 10.41 -7.50
N HIS A 138 8.83 11.13 -6.44
CA HIS A 138 10.06 10.86 -5.69
C HIS A 138 10.00 9.52 -4.96
N PHE A 139 8.91 9.27 -4.23
CA PHE A 139 8.68 7.99 -3.55
C PHE A 139 8.80 6.80 -4.51
N ASP A 140 8.14 6.88 -5.68
CA ASP A 140 8.12 5.81 -6.67
C ASP A 140 9.53 5.45 -7.18
N ARG A 141 10.40 6.44 -7.37
CA ARG A 141 11.79 6.20 -7.77
C ARG A 141 12.58 5.45 -6.69
N LEU A 142 12.44 5.85 -5.44
CA LEU A 142 13.13 5.21 -4.31
C LEU A 142 12.60 3.79 -4.06
N MET A 143 11.28 3.63 -4.07
CA MET A 143 10.62 2.33 -3.91
C MET A 143 10.99 1.36 -5.05
N MET A 144 11.07 1.86 -6.28
CA MET A 144 11.53 1.08 -7.43
C MET A 144 12.99 0.66 -7.31
N ALA A 145 13.87 1.56 -6.86
CA ALA A 145 15.27 1.24 -6.61
C ALA A 145 15.40 0.15 -5.54
N LEU A 146 14.65 0.25 -4.44
CA LEU A 146 14.63 -0.77 -3.40
C LEU A 146 14.11 -2.11 -3.92
N CYS A 147 12.97 -2.13 -4.60
CA CYS A 147 12.40 -3.37 -5.12
C CYS A 147 13.34 -4.07 -6.12
N ARG A 148 14.01 -3.30 -6.99
CA ARG A 148 15.03 -3.85 -7.92
C ARG A 148 16.21 -4.45 -7.17
N ALA A 149 16.71 -3.77 -6.13
CA ALA A 149 17.82 -4.29 -5.33
C ALA A 149 17.42 -5.57 -4.55
N ILE A 150 16.19 -5.66 -4.07
CA ILE A 150 15.65 -6.89 -3.43
C ILE A 150 15.61 -8.04 -4.44
N VAL A 151 15.09 -7.81 -5.65
CA VAL A 151 15.00 -8.86 -6.69
C VAL A 151 16.39 -9.30 -7.16
N ALA A 152 17.34 -8.37 -7.32
CA ALA A 152 18.71 -8.69 -7.72
C ALA A 152 19.45 -9.60 -6.74
N GLN A 153 19.10 -9.59 -5.44
CA GLN A 153 19.63 -10.55 -4.46
C GLN A 153 19.21 -11.99 -4.78
N ALA A 154 17.99 -12.17 -5.31
CA ALA A 154 17.46 -13.49 -5.64
C ALA A 154 18.11 -14.09 -6.88
N ASP A 155 18.44 -13.24 -7.87
CA ASP A 155 19.07 -13.66 -9.13
C ASP A 155 20.50 -14.22 -8.93
N ASN A 156 21.14 -13.90 -7.80
CA ASN A 156 22.48 -14.37 -7.44
C ASN A 156 22.49 -15.64 -6.57
N ALA A 157 21.34 -16.27 -6.33
CA ALA A 157 21.25 -17.52 -5.60
C ALA A 157 21.42 -18.74 -6.52
N ASP A 158 22.55 -19.42 -6.42
CA ASP A 158 22.83 -20.67 -7.15
C ASP A 158 22.39 -21.91 -6.35
N ASP A 159 22.37 -23.08 -7.01
CA ASP A 159 22.11 -24.40 -6.38
C ASP A 159 23.02 -24.69 -5.17
N ARG A 160 24.21 -24.08 -5.11
CA ARG A 160 25.18 -24.22 -4.02
C ARG A 160 24.97 -23.25 -2.84
N GLY A 161 23.93 -22.41 -2.88
CA GLY A 161 23.63 -21.39 -1.87
C GLY A 161 23.81 -19.96 -2.39
N VAL A 162 23.45 -18.98 -1.55
CA VAL A 162 23.67 -17.56 -1.84
C VAL A 162 25.17 -17.30 -1.94
N ARG A 163 25.64 -16.86 -3.11
CA ARG A 163 26.97 -16.26 -3.20
C ARG A 163 26.82 -14.79 -2.87
N PRO A 164 27.38 -14.31 -1.74
CA PRO A 164 27.29 -12.90 -1.39
C PRO A 164 28.04 -12.06 -2.43
N ASP A 165 27.31 -11.40 -3.34
CA ASP A 165 27.85 -10.33 -4.17
C ASP A 165 27.83 -9.03 -3.37
N LEU A 166 29.02 -8.55 -3.01
CA LEU A 166 29.20 -7.30 -2.25
C LEU A 166 28.54 -6.12 -2.96
N ARG A 167 28.50 -6.12 -4.29
CA ARG A 167 27.87 -5.03 -5.07
C ARG A 167 26.36 -4.98 -4.81
N GLU A 168 25.68 -6.11 -4.89
CA GLU A 168 24.24 -6.17 -4.69
C GLU A 168 23.86 -5.94 -3.22
N GLN A 169 24.68 -6.42 -2.28
CA GLN A 169 24.48 -6.13 -0.85
C GLN A 169 24.60 -4.64 -0.55
N THR A 170 25.62 -3.99 -1.12
CA THR A 170 25.79 -2.54 -1.00
C THR A 170 24.64 -1.80 -1.67
N GLY A 171 24.21 -2.25 -2.86
CA GLY A 171 23.07 -1.68 -3.59
C GLY A 171 21.77 -1.74 -2.78
N LEU A 172 21.48 -2.88 -2.15
CA LEU A 172 20.32 -3.05 -1.27
C LEU A 172 20.40 -2.12 -0.05
N ALA A 173 21.55 -2.06 0.62
CA ALA A 173 21.74 -1.21 1.79
C ALA A 173 21.53 0.28 1.44
N VAL A 174 22.09 0.75 0.32
CA VAL A 174 21.93 2.14 -0.14
C VAL A 174 20.47 2.45 -0.49
N ALA A 175 19.79 1.55 -1.21
CA ALA A 175 18.40 1.76 -1.60
C ALA A 175 17.45 1.75 -0.39
N ALA A 176 17.68 0.84 0.57
CA ALA A 176 16.94 0.79 1.83
C ALA A 176 17.16 2.07 2.64
N GLN A 177 18.40 2.50 2.82
CA GLN A 177 18.73 3.71 3.57
C GLN A 177 18.09 4.95 2.94
N SER A 178 18.19 5.11 1.62
CA SER A 178 17.63 6.27 0.91
C SER A 178 16.11 6.37 1.07
N LEU A 179 15.39 5.24 0.96
CA LEU A 179 13.94 5.22 1.17
C LEU A 179 13.57 5.45 2.64
N ALA A 180 14.32 4.87 3.58
CA ALA A 180 14.05 5.05 5.00
C ALA A 180 14.27 6.50 5.45
N GLU A 181 15.36 7.14 5.03
CA GLU A 181 15.61 8.56 5.31
C GLU A 181 14.52 9.46 4.72
N PHE A 182 14.11 9.20 3.48
CA PHE A 182 13.02 9.92 2.83
C PHE A 182 11.71 9.83 3.64
N LEU A 183 11.37 8.64 4.13
CA LEU A 183 10.16 8.38 4.90
C LEU A 183 10.23 8.94 6.32
N ALA A 184 11.36 8.80 7.01
CA ALA A 184 11.56 9.33 8.37
C ALA A 184 11.36 10.86 8.42
N GLN A 185 11.75 11.57 7.36
CA GLN A 185 11.55 13.02 7.26
C GLN A 185 10.09 13.43 6.99
N ARG A 186 9.23 12.51 6.51
CA ARG A 186 7.89 12.81 6.01
C ARG A 186 6.76 12.25 6.88
N ILE A 187 7.01 11.15 7.58
CA ILE A 187 6.06 10.56 8.53
C ILE A 187 6.17 11.34 9.84
N ASP A 188 5.37 12.39 9.94
CA ASP A 188 5.26 13.16 11.17
C ASP A 188 4.29 12.52 12.18
N ALA A 189 4.22 13.11 13.38
CA ALA A 189 3.32 12.65 14.43
C ALA A 189 1.85 12.64 13.98
N MET A 190 1.43 13.56 13.11
CA MET A 190 0.05 13.60 12.61
C MET A 190 -0.24 12.39 11.72
N ALA A 191 0.61 12.09 10.73
CA ALA A 191 0.45 10.92 9.87
C ALA A 191 0.51 9.61 10.68
N SER A 192 1.39 9.56 11.68
CA SER A 192 1.55 8.44 12.62
C SER A 192 0.28 8.19 13.45
N ILE A 193 -0.38 9.23 13.95
CA ILE A 193 -1.64 9.07 14.71
C ILE A 193 -2.82 8.74 13.79
N ALA A 194 -2.89 9.38 12.62
CA ALA A 194 -3.98 9.21 11.65
C ALA A 194 -4.07 7.80 11.05
N VAL A 195 -2.98 7.04 11.04
CA VAL A 195 -2.92 5.73 10.38
C VAL A 195 -3.99 4.75 10.90
N ARG A 196 -4.29 4.78 12.21
CA ARG A 196 -5.34 3.93 12.80
C ARG A 196 -6.70 4.28 12.23
N ASP A 197 -7.10 5.54 12.30
CA ASP A 197 -8.41 6.01 11.86
C ASP A 197 -8.65 5.70 10.37
N VAL A 198 -7.60 5.87 9.56
CA VAL A 198 -7.64 5.55 8.12
C VAL A 198 -7.85 4.05 7.90
N ILE A 199 -7.07 3.18 8.56
CA ILE A 199 -7.18 1.72 8.40
C ILE A 199 -8.51 1.19 8.93
N ASP A 200 -9.01 1.72 10.04
CA ASP A 200 -10.31 1.34 10.60
C ASP A 200 -11.45 1.76 9.67
N THR A 201 -11.35 2.95 9.07
CA THR A 201 -12.31 3.42 8.06
C THR A 201 -12.30 2.52 6.82
N ILE A 202 -11.12 2.13 6.34
CA ILE A 202 -10.96 1.18 5.22
C ILE A 202 -11.58 -0.17 5.57
N ASN A 203 -11.33 -0.68 6.78
CA ASN A 203 -11.88 -1.96 7.24
C ASN A 203 -13.40 -1.93 7.29
N ALA A 204 -13.98 -0.86 7.84
CA ALA A 204 -15.43 -0.67 7.88
C ALA A 204 -16.04 -0.62 6.47
N ALA A 205 -15.43 0.13 5.55
CA ALA A 205 -15.87 0.21 4.15
C ALA A 205 -15.82 -1.14 3.44
N ILE A 206 -14.68 -1.85 3.53
CA ILE A 206 -14.50 -3.19 2.94
C ILE A 206 -15.52 -4.18 3.52
N GLY A 207 -15.86 -4.05 4.81
CA GLY A 207 -16.82 -4.89 5.50
C GLY A 207 -18.16 -4.97 4.79
N PHE A 208 -18.75 -3.83 4.42
CA PHE A 208 -20.04 -3.81 3.72
C PHE A 208 -19.91 -3.87 2.19
N LEU A 209 -18.90 -3.25 1.57
CA LEU A 209 -18.76 -3.24 0.10
C LEU A 209 -18.53 -4.64 -0.50
N ARG A 210 -18.05 -5.59 0.32
CA ARG A 210 -17.88 -6.99 -0.08
C ARG A 210 -19.18 -7.80 -0.06
N ASP A 211 -20.25 -7.26 0.49
CA ASP A 211 -21.53 -7.95 0.56
C ASP A 211 -22.12 -8.21 -0.83
N ARG A 212 -22.62 -9.43 -1.02
CA ARG A 212 -23.13 -9.88 -2.32
C ARG A 212 -24.47 -9.26 -2.66
N MET A 213 -25.35 -9.06 -1.67
CA MET A 213 -26.65 -8.43 -1.90
C MET A 213 -26.45 -6.98 -2.30
N LEU A 214 -25.57 -6.27 -1.60
CA LEU A 214 -25.18 -4.91 -1.95
C LEU A 214 -24.59 -4.84 -3.37
N GLN A 215 -23.63 -5.69 -3.71
CA GLN A 215 -23.04 -5.70 -5.07
C GLN A 215 -24.13 -5.91 -6.14
N SER A 216 -25.06 -6.83 -5.90
CA SER A 216 -26.18 -7.10 -6.81
C SER A 216 -27.15 -5.91 -6.94
N ALA A 217 -27.32 -5.11 -5.90
CA ALA A 217 -28.12 -3.88 -5.94
C ALA A 217 -27.59 -2.86 -6.94
N PHE A 218 -26.27 -2.86 -7.15
CA PHE A 218 -25.57 -2.03 -8.12
C PHE A 218 -25.31 -2.74 -9.46
N GLY A 219 -25.86 -3.95 -9.66
CA GLY A 219 -25.65 -4.74 -10.88
C GLY A 219 -24.21 -5.26 -11.05
N THR A 220 -23.44 -5.30 -9.96
CA THR A 220 -22.04 -5.74 -9.96
C THR A 220 -21.89 -7.11 -9.30
N HIS A 221 -20.82 -7.83 -9.65
CA HIS A 221 -20.52 -9.16 -9.14
C HIS A 221 -19.15 -9.24 -8.46
N SER A 222 -18.53 -8.10 -8.19
CA SER A 222 -17.27 -8.02 -7.46
C SER A 222 -17.11 -6.65 -6.80
N LEU A 223 -16.35 -6.62 -5.70
CA LEU A 223 -15.93 -5.38 -5.02
C LEU A 223 -15.29 -4.39 -6.00
N TRP A 224 -14.38 -4.86 -6.85
CA TRP A 224 -13.63 -4.01 -7.76
C TRP A 224 -14.52 -3.42 -8.86
N ALA A 225 -15.50 -4.19 -9.34
CA ALA A 225 -16.51 -3.67 -10.26
C ALA A 225 -17.38 -2.61 -9.59
N LEU A 226 -17.80 -2.80 -8.33
CA LEU A 226 -18.56 -1.81 -7.58
C LEU A 226 -17.79 -0.49 -7.44
N ILE A 227 -16.51 -0.56 -7.05
CA ILE A 227 -15.66 0.62 -6.92
C ILE A 227 -15.47 1.30 -8.29
N ALA A 228 -15.20 0.53 -9.34
CA ALA A 228 -15.09 1.04 -10.71
C ALA A 228 -16.36 1.77 -11.19
N THR A 229 -17.55 1.23 -10.87
CA THR A 229 -18.83 1.90 -11.20
C THR A 229 -19.01 3.20 -10.45
N ALA A 230 -18.63 3.26 -9.16
CA ALA A 230 -18.72 4.47 -8.35
C ALA A 230 -17.73 5.57 -8.79
N SER A 231 -16.59 5.20 -9.37
CA SER A 231 -15.62 6.15 -9.94
C SER A 231 -16.07 6.72 -11.29
N SER A 232 -16.94 6.01 -12.02
CA SER A 232 -17.40 6.40 -13.35
C SER A 232 -18.55 7.42 -13.33
N SER A 233 -19.24 7.58 -12.19
CA SER A 233 -20.41 8.47 -12.08
C SER A 233 -20.08 9.97 -12.09
N ASP A 234 -18.81 10.35 -12.04
CA ASP A 234 -18.36 11.75 -11.99
C ASP A 234 -17.89 12.30 -13.35
N GLY A 235 -18.09 11.57 -14.44
CA GLY A 235 -17.64 11.99 -15.78
C GLY A 235 -16.13 11.85 -16.02
N MET A 236 -15.40 11.29 -15.05
CA MET A 236 -14.04 10.77 -15.26
C MET A 236 -14.11 9.49 -16.11
N THR A 237 -13.06 9.21 -16.89
CA THR A 237 -12.94 7.99 -17.71
C THR A 237 -13.37 6.76 -16.92
N PRO A 238 -14.22 5.87 -17.48
CA PRO A 238 -14.71 4.71 -16.76
C PRO A 238 -13.52 3.90 -16.25
N GLY A 239 -13.39 3.82 -14.92
CA GLY A 239 -12.33 3.05 -14.30
C GLY A 239 -12.53 1.57 -14.64
N SER A 240 -11.50 0.90 -15.13
CA SER A 240 -11.56 -0.55 -15.27
C SER A 240 -11.45 -1.19 -13.89
N ALA A 241 -12.25 -2.21 -13.61
CA ALA A 241 -12.11 -3.02 -12.39
C ALA A 241 -10.68 -3.60 -12.26
N THR A 242 -9.99 -3.83 -13.38
CA THR A 242 -8.59 -4.27 -13.39
C THR A 242 -7.64 -3.19 -12.86
N THR A 243 -7.87 -1.92 -13.18
CA THR A 243 -7.06 -0.79 -12.70
C THR A 243 -7.26 -0.60 -11.20
N VAL A 244 -8.52 -0.64 -10.74
CA VAL A 244 -8.85 -0.58 -9.30
C VAL A 244 -8.17 -1.73 -8.54
N GLN A 245 -8.23 -2.94 -9.10
CA GLN A 245 -7.57 -4.09 -8.49
C GLN A 245 -6.04 -3.95 -8.51
N SER A 246 -5.45 -3.39 -9.57
CA SER A 246 -4.01 -3.15 -9.68
C SER A 246 -3.49 -2.25 -8.55
N HIS A 247 -4.23 -1.19 -8.20
CA HIS A 247 -3.90 -0.35 -7.04
C HIS A 247 -3.89 -1.16 -5.73
N ALA A 248 -4.92 -1.96 -5.48
CA ALA A 248 -4.96 -2.80 -4.28
C ALA A 248 -3.82 -3.82 -4.23
N ASP A 249 -3.47 -4.43 -5.37
CA ASP A 249 -2.36 -5.38 -5.48
C ASP A 249 -1.00 -4.69 -5.29
N ARG A 250 -0.82 -3.48 -5.85
CA ARG A 250 0.37 -2.62 -5.66
C ARG A 250 0.52 -2.20 -4.20
N GLY A 251 -0.56 -1.72 -3.58
CA GLY A 251 -0.58 -1.35 -2.15
C GLY A 251 -0.24 -2.53 -1.23
N ARG A 252 -0.79 -3.72 -1.50
CA ARG A 252 -0.43 -4.95 -0.77
C ARG A 252 1.04 -5.30 -0.91
N ALA A 253 1.56 -5.24 -2.12
CA ALA A 253 2.96 -5.57 -2.38
C ALA A 253 3.91 -4.56 -1.70
N GLY A 254 3.61 -3.26 -1.82
CA GLY A 254 4.45 -2.21 -1.26
C GLY A 254 4.42 -2.16 0.26
N GLN A 255 3.28 -2.43 0.92
CA GLN A 255 3.26 -2.46 2.39
C GLN A 255 4.15 -3.57 2.97
N ALA A 256 4.28 -4.71 2.28
CA ALA A 256 5.16 -5.79 2.73
C ALA A 256 6.64 -5.37 2.65
N VAL A 257 7.03 -4.72 1.55
CA VAL A 257 8.39 -4.17 1.37
C VAL A 257 8.69 -3.07 2.40
N LEU A 258 7.74 -2.16 2.65
CA LEU A 258 7.90 -1.10 3.66
C LEU A 258 7.93 -1.64 5.10
N ALA A 259 7.17 -2.70 5.38
CA ALA A 259 7.23 -3.37 6.68
C ALA A 259 8.58 -4.05 6.92
N TRP A 260 9.12 -4.69 5.88
CA TRP A 260 10.48 -5.23 5.91
C TRP A 260 11.52 -4.12 6.13
N LEU A 261 11.38 -2.98 5.44
CA LEU A 261 12.27 -1.84 5.60
C LEU A 261 12.27 -1.34 7.05
N ALA A 262 11.08 -1.14 7.63
CA ALA A 262 10.95 -0.70 9.02
C ALA A 262 11.56 -1.70 10.03
N SER A 263 11.58 -2.98 9.69
CA SER A 263 12.17 -4.03 10.53
C SER A 263 13.69 -4.13 10.39
N ASN A 264 14.25 -3.65 9.28
CA ASN A 264 15.68 -3.73 8.94
C ASN A 264 16.38 -2.37 8.92
N TYR A 265 15.73 -1.31 9.41
CA TYR A 265 16.23 0.06 9.34
C TYR A 265 17.63 0.26 9.93
N GLN A 266 17.97 -0.45 11.01
CA GLN A 266 19.28 -0.36 11.66
C GLN A 266 20.29 -1.40 11.16
N SER A 267 19.86 -2.34 10.32
CA SER A 267 20.70 -3.44 9.85
C SER A 267 21.63 -2.97 8.74
N ARG A 268 22.94 -2.89 9.03
CA ARG A 268 23.95 -2.51 8.03
C ARG A 268 24.28 -3.61 7.01
N ASN A 269 24.07 -4.87 7.41
CA ASN A 269 24.34 -6.04 6.57
C ASN A 269 23.05 -6.83 6.39
N VAL A 270 22.33 -6.55 5.32
CA VAL A 270 21.11 -7.29 4.98
C VAL A 270 21.42 -8.23 3.82
N THR A 271 21.22 -9.52 4.04
CA THR A 271 21.34 -10.56 3.02
C THR A 271 20.02 -11.31 2.98
N LEU A 272 19.47 -11.50 1.78
CA LEU A 272 18.24 -12.24 1.56
C LEU A 272 18.58 -13.65 1.10
N ASP A 273 17.95 -14.66 1.70
CA ASP A 273 18.04 -16.05 1.27
C ASP A 273 16.73 -16.46 0.57
N PRO A 274 16.70 -16.65 -0.76
CA PRO A 274 15.48 -17.07 -1.46
C PRO A 274 14.89 -18.41 -1.00
N ARG A 275 15.65 -19.21 -0.23
CA ARG A 275 15.17 -20.46 0.37
C ARG A 275 14.43 -20.23 1.68
N ALA A 276 14.70 -19.11 2.36
CA ALA A 276 13.96 -18.70 3.53
C ALA A 276 12.58 -18.20 3.10
N PRO A 277 11.48 -18.74 3.68
CA PRO A 277 10.13 -18.42 3.21
C PRO A 277 9.78 -16.93 3.35
N ALA A 278 10.29 -16.26 4.40
CA ALA A 278 10.06 -14.83 4.61
C ALA A 278 10.73 -13.96 3.53
N ASP A 279 11.94 -14.30 3.12
CA ASP A 279 12.69 -13.57 2.10
C ASP A 279 12.11 -13.85 0.71
N ALA A 280 11.69 -15.09 0.43
CA ALA A 280 10.96 -15.43 -0.78
C ALA A 280 9.66 -14.62 -0.93
N ASP A 281 8.89 -14.48 0.16
CA ASP A 281 7.67 -13.67 0.19
C ASP A 281 7.96 -12.17 -0.05
N LEU A 282 9.07 -11.66 0.49
CA LEU A 282 9.54 -10.30 0.23
C LEU A 282 9.93 -10.11 -1.24
N ILE A 283 10.73 -11.01 -1.80
CA ILE A 283 11.16 -10.97 -3.21
C ILE A 283 9.94 -10.98 -4.13
N MET A 284 8.98 -11.88 -3.88
CA MET A 284 7.72 -11.91 -4.64
C MET A 284 6.90 -10.62 -4.48
N SER A 285 6.93 -9.99 -3.31
CA SER A 285 6.24 -8.72 -3.08
C SER A 285 6.92 -7.58 -3.83
N ALA A 286 8.25 -7.50 -3.82
CA ALA A 286 9.02 -6.54 -4.60
C ALA A 286 8.75 -6.68 -6.10
N GLN A 287 8.77 -7.91 -6.63
CA GLN A 287 8.45 -8.18 -8.03
C GLN A 287 7.02 -7.74 -8.39
N ARG A 288 6.03 -8.11 -7.57
CA ARG A 288 4.63 -7.70 -7.81
C ARG A 288 4.44 -6.19 -7.79
N TRP A 289 5.17 -5.49 -6.93
CA TRP A 289 5.12 -4.02 -6.90
C TRP A 289 5.69 -3.42 -8.18
N LEU A 290 6.80 -3.97 -8.69
CA LEU A 290 7.39 -3.57 -9.98
C LEU A 290 6.44 -3.84 -11.15
N ASP A 291 5.81 -5.02 -11.19
CA ASP A 291 4.87 -5.39 -12.25
C ASP A 291 3.60 -4.53 -12.26
N ALA A 292 3.15 -4.09 -11.08
CA ALA A 292 1.97 -3.24 -10.91
C ALA A 292 2.26 -1.74 -11.10
N THR A 293 3.53 -1.35 -11.19
CA THR A 293 3.93 0.04 -11.39
C THR A 293 3.98 0.32 -12.88
N PRO A 294 3.12 1.20 -13.42
CA PRO A 294 3.17 1.53 -14.83
C PRO A 294 4.54 2.14 -15.17
N LEU A 295 5.20 1.60 -16.19
CA LEU A 295 6.40 2.21 -16.74
C LEU A 295 6.05 3.65 -17.13
N GLN A 296 6.61 4.64 -16.42
CA GLN A 296 6.47 6.02 -16.85
C GLN A 296 6.99 6.11 -18.28
N PRO A 297 6.22 6.64 -19.24
CA PRO A 297 6.78 6.98 -20.52
C PRO A 297 7.92 7.96 -20.23
N THR A 298 9.13 7.59 -20.66
CA THR A 298 10.29 8.48 -20.62
C THR A 298 9.83 9.81 -21.19
N GLN A 299 9.83 10.88 -20.39
CA GLN A 299 9.53 12.20 -20.91
C GLN A 299 10.47 12.43 -22.07
N ALA A 300 9.91 12.45 -23.29
CA ALA A 300 10.65 12.77 -24.48
C ALA A 300 11.31 14.12 -24.22
N THR A 301 12.64 14.13 -24.24
CA THR A 301 13.44 15.34 -24.14
C THR A 301 12.82 16.36 -25.10
N PRO A 302 12.42 17.56 -24.65
CA PRO A 302 11.85 18.54 -25.57
C PRO A 302 12.89 18.77 -26.66
N ALA A 303 12.50 18.47 -27.90
CA ALA A 303 13.34 18.71 -29.06
C ALA A 303 13.75 20.19 -29.02
N LEU A 304 15.06 20.43 -28.97
CA LEU A 304 15.65 21.75 -29.13
C LEU A 304 15.05 22.37 -30.39
N THR A 305 14.18 23.36 -30.22
CA THR A 305 13.70 24.18 -31.32
C THR A 305 14.92 24.87 -31.92
N PRO A 306 15.18 24.72 -33.24
CA PRO A 306 16.28 25.42 -33.87
C PRO A 306 16.01 26.93 -33.83
N SER A 307 16.96 27.66 -33.26
CA SER A 307 16.97 29.13 -33.20
C SER A 307 16.82 29.71 -34.61
N LEU A 308 15.82 30.56 -34.80
CA LEU A 308 15.67 31.33 -36.04
C LEU A 308 16.88 32.27 -36.22
N PRO A 309 17.41 32.43 -37.46
CA PRO A 309 18.51 33.34 -37.72
C PRO A 309 18.05 34.79 -37.59
N ILE A 310 18.81 35.58 -36.84
CA ILE A 310 18.68 37.04 -36.78
C ILE A 310 19.13 37.58 -38.15
N ALA A 311 18.20 38.23 -38.87
CA ALA A 311 18.51 38.96 -40.09
C ALA A 311 19.26 40.26 -39.74
N ALA A 312 20.36 40.50 -40.45
CA ALA A 312 21.12 41.75 -40.45
C ALA A 312 20.51 42.77 -41.40
#